data_AF-A0A0E3JY21-F1
#
_entry.id   AF-A0A0E3JY21-F1
#
_cell.length_a   1.000
_cell.length_b   1.000
_cell.length_c   1.000
_cell.angle_alpha   90.00
_cell.angle_beta   90.00
_cell.angle_gamma   90.00
#
_symmetry.space_group_name_H-M   'P 1'
#
loop_
_entity.id
_entity.type
_entity.pdbx_description
1 polymer ?
#
loop_
_entity_poly.entity_id
_entity_poly.type
_entity_poly.pdbx_seq_one_letter_code
_entity_poly.pdbx_strand_id
1 'polypeptide(L)'
;MQINENFKIEAIDDRNICILKKQSAVSEDEKWKRIGYYSTPQGALKGIVNKEIIGTGLKDFKTVCNKIEELYKYINSLDIQLTKEDKSEDMLDFLGE
;
A
#
# COMPACT_ATOMS: atom_id res chain seq x y z
N MET A 1 -3.82 -0.74 -6.76
CA MET A 1 -2.43 -0.83 -7.27
C MET A 1 -1.84 -2.21 -6.96
N GLN A 2 -1.58 -3.03 -7.97
CA GLN A 2 -0.84 -4.29 -7.78
C GLN A 2 0.66 -3.98 -7.61
N ILE A 3 1.30 -4.55 -6.58
CA ILE A 3 2.74 -4.34 -6.33
C ILE A 3 3.54 -5.52 -6.88
N ASN A 4 3.10 -6.74 -6.59
CA ASN A 4 3.63 -7.99 -7.14
C ASN A 4 2.60 -9.12 -6.94
N GLU A 5 2.96 -10.38 -7.22
CA GLU A 5 2.05 -11.54 -7.08
C GLU A 5 1.50 -11.74 -5.67
N ASN A 6 2.22 -11.27 -4.65
CA ASN A 6 1.90 -11.49 -3.24
C ASN A 6 1.30 -10.27 -2.55
N PHE A 7 1.42 -9.07 -3.13
CA PHE A 7 1.02 -7.81 -2.51
C PHE A 7 0.28 -6.88 -3.46
N LYS A 8 -0.78 -6.28 -2.94
CA LYS A 8 -1.50 -5.17 -3.57
C LYS A 8 -1.89 -4.11 -2.55
N ILE A 9 -2.13 -2.89 -3.05
CA ILE A 9 -2.59 -1.74 -2.27
C ILE A 9 -3.96 -1.33 -2.83
N GLU A 10 -4.94 -1.16 -1.95
CA GLU A 10 -6.31 -0.75 -2.31
C GLU A 10 -6.77 0.39 -1.40
N ALA A 11 -7.50 1.35 -1.97
CA ALA A 11 -8.27 2.30 -1.16
C ALA A 11 -9.48 1.55 -0.59
N ILE A 12 -9.68 1.64 0.72
CA ILE A 12 -10.85 1.09 1.41
C ILE A 12 -11.95 2.15 1.49
N ASP A 13 -11.53 3.40 1.66
CA ASP A 13 -12.36 4.60 1.67
C ASP A 13 -11.49 5.82 1.34
N ASP A 14 -12.09 7.01 1.32
CA ASP A 14 -11.44 8.29 1.00
C ASP A 14 -10.22 8.64 1.87
N ARG A 15 -10.05 7.98 3.01
CA ARG A 15 -9.03 8.29 4.02
C ARG A 15 -8.10 7.13 4.31
N ASN A 16 -8.48 5.91 3.94
CA ASN A 16 -7.78 4.69 4.31
C ASN A 16 -7.37 3.89 3.09
N ILE A 17 -6.07 3.63 3.02
CA ILE A 17 -5.43 2.76 2.06
C ILE A 17 -4.93 1.53 2.81
N CYS A 18 -5.24 0.34 2.29
CA CYS A 18 -4.85 -0.91 2.90
C CYS A 18 -3.84 -1.65 2.03
N ILE A 19 -2.84 -2.25 2.68
CA ILE A 19 -2.00 -3.26 2.06
C ILE A 19 -2.67 -4.62 2.24
N LEU A 20 -2.75 -5.38 1.16
CA LEU A 20 -3.29 -6.73 1.12
C LEU A 20 -2.16 -7.70 0.74
N LYS A 21 -2.00 -8.76 1.53
CA LYS A 21 -1.07 -9.86 1.25
C LYS A 21 -1.86 -11.09 0.84
N LYS A 22 -1.46 -11.76 -0.24
CA LYS A 22 -2.04 -13.03 -0.66
C LYS A 22 -1.82 -14.06 0.46
N GLN A 23 -2.89 -14.67 0.94
CA GLN A 23 -2.79 -15.87 1.74
C GLN A 23 -2.81 -17.05 0.77
N SER A 24 -1.72 -17.81 0.74
CA SER A 24 -1.70 -19.11 0.08
C SER A 24 -2.72 -20.00 0.78
N ALA A 25 -3.93 -20.06 0.25
CA ALA A 25 -4.94 -20.98 0.70
C ALA A 25 -4.75 -22.29 -0.07
N VAL A 26 -4.86 -23.39 0.65
CA VAL A 26 -4.92 -24.77 0.17
C VAL A 26 -6.23 -25.03 -0.64
N SER A 27 -6.94 -23.98 -1.04
CA SER A 27 -8.25 -24.00 -1.72
C SER A 27 -8.24 -23.04 -2.92
N GLU A 28 -9.01 -23.38 -3.95
CA GLU A 28 -9.08 -22.70 -5.28
C GLU A 28 -9.41 -21.19 -5.25
N ASP A 29 -9.83 -20.64 -4.11
CA ASP A 29 -10.13 -19.21 -3.96
C ASP A 29 -8.94 -18.39 -3.46
N GLU A 30 -8.53 -17.37 -4.23
CA GLU A 30 -7.53 -16.39 -3.82
C GLU A 30 -8.03 -15.56 -2.62
N LYS A 31 -7.50 -15.85 -1.42
CA LYS A 31 -7.79 -15.06 -0.22
C LYS A 31 -6.73 -13.99 0.02
N TRP A 32 -7.17 -12.74 0.14
CA TRP A 32 -6.31 -11.60 0.46
C TRP A 32 -6.48 -11.19 1.91
N LYS A 33 -5.38 -11.11 2.67
CA LYS A 33 -5.38 -10.66 4.07
C LYS A 33 -4.91 -9.22 4.17
N ARG A 34 -5.67 -8.40 4.90
CA ARG A 34 -5.26 -7.04 5.27
C ARG A 34 -4.08 -7.09 6.23
N ILE A 35 -3.02 -6.36 5.92
CA ILE A 35 -1.79 -6.35 6.72
C ILE A 35 -1.43 -5.00 7.31
N GLY A 36 -2.14 -3.92 6.95
CA GLY A 36 -1.97 -2.60 7.53
C GLY A 36 -2.85 -1.54 6.84
N TYR A 37 -3.11 -0.46 7.56
CA TYR A 37 -3.89 0.69 7.09
C TYR A 37 -3.02 1.95 7.13
N TYR A 38 -3.14 2.79 6.12
CA TYR A 38 -2.31 3.96 5.89
C TYR A 38 -3.16 5.08 5.31
N SER A 39 -2.81 6.33 5.60
CA SER A 39 -3.50 7.51 5.08
C SER A 39 -3.02 7.94 3.69
N THR A 40 -1.89 7.39 3.22
CA THR A 40 -1.28 7.78 1.93
C THR A 40 -0.70 6.56 1.22
N PRO A 41 -0.66 6.56 -0.14
CA PRO A 41 -0.02 5.48 -0.89
C PRO A 41 1.48 5.36 -0.54
N GLN A 42 2.16 6.50 -0.33
CA GLN A 42 3.55 6.54 0.09
C GLN A 42 3.75 5.86 1.46
N GLY A 43 2.83 6.09 2.41
CA GLY A 43 2.84 5.43 3.71
C GLY A 43 2.69 3.91 3.58
N ALA A 44 1.78 3.45 2.73
CA ALA A 44 1.58 2.03 2.45
C ALA A 44 2.85 1.38 1.85
N LEU A 45 3.49 2.03 0.87
CA LEU A 45 4.74 1.53 0.28
C LEU A 45 5.87 1.42 1.31
N LYS A 46 6.03 2.44 2.17
CA LYS A 46 7.00 2.41 3.29
C LYS A 46 6.74 1.26 4.26
N GLY A 47 5.46 0.97 4.52
CA GLY A 47 5.03 -0.17 5.33
C GLY A 47 5.43 -1.52 4.73
N ILE A 48 5.30 -1.70 3.40
CA ILE A 48 5.75 -2.90 2.69
C ILE A 48 7.27 -3.09 2.87
N VAL A 49 8.04 -2.02 2.61
CA VAL A 49 9.51 -2.04 2.72
C VAL A 49 9.95 -2.45 4.12
N ASN A 50 9.37 -1.86 5.18
CA ASN A 50 9.70 -2.24 6.55
C ASN A 50 9.38 -3.71 6.83
N LYS A 51 8.23 -4.20 6.37
CA LYS A 51 7.78 -5.55 6.66
C LYS A 51 8.67 -6.62 6.00
N GLU A 52 9.02 -6.41 4.74
CA GLU A 52 9.87 -7.34 4.01
C GLU A 52 11.32 -7.25 4.48
N ILE A 53 11.87 -6.04 4.66
CA ILE A 53 13.28 -5.88 5.03
C ILE A 53 13.54 -6.29 6.49
N ILE A 54 12.73 -5.84 7.45
CA ILE A 54 12.89 -6.23 8.86
C ILE A 54 12.59 -7.73 9.03
N GLY A 55 11.63 -8.26 8.26
CA GLY A 55 11.26 -9.68 8.29
C GLY A 55 12.33 -10.65 7.78
N THR A 56 13.34 -10.16 7.06
CA THR A 56 14.41 -11.02 6.48
C THR A 56 15.53 -11.38 7.46
N GLY A 57 15.56 -10.80 8.68
CA GLY A 57 16.57 -11.12 9.68
C GLY A 57 18.01 -10.76 9.27
N LEU A 58 18.15 -9.77 8.37
CA LEU A 58 19.44 -9.32 7.85
C LEU A 58 20.37 -8.86 8.99
N LYS A 59 21.60 -9.40 8.98
CA LYS A 59 22.62 -9.16 10.03
C LYS A 59 23.35 -7.83 9.88
N ASP A 60 23.46 -7.32 8.65
CA ASP A 60 24.08 -6.02 8.40
C ASP A 60 23.03 -4.90 8.44
N PHE A 61 22.73 -4.48 9.68
CA PHE A 61 21.74 -3.47 9.99
C PHE A 61 22.02 -2.13 9.29
N LYS A 62 23.28 -1.74 9.13
CA LYS A 62 23.64 -0.46 8.52
C LYS A 62 23.29 -0.43 7.03
N THR A 63 23.63 -1.48 6.30
CA THR A 63 23.29 -1.60 4.88
C THR A 63 21.78 -1.66 4.66
N VAL A 64 21.05 -2.29 5.59
CA VAL A 64 19.59 -2.29 5.62
C VAL A 64 19.02 -0.89 5.77
N CYS A 65 19.45 -0.14 6.77
CA CYS A 65 18.99 1.23 7.00
C CYS A 65 19.24 2.11 5.76
N ASN A 66 20.42 2.03 5.16
CA ASN A 66 20.75 2.80 3.96
C ASN A 66 19.81 2.48 2.79
N LYS A 67 19.53 1.20 2.54
CA LYS A 67 18.59 0.78 1.48
C LYS A 67 17.16 1.23 1.76
N ILE A 68 16.71 1.17 3.02
CA ILE A 68 15.39 1.68 3.42
C ILE A 68 15.31 3.18 3.13
N GLU A 69 16.35 3.95 3.50
CA GLU A 69 16.39 5.38 3.24
C GLU A 69 16.37 5.72 1.75
N GLU A 70 17.14 5.01 0.93
CA GLU A 70 17.12 5.18 -0.53
C GLU A 70 15.73 4.92 -1.11
N LEU A 71 15.09 3.81 -0.71
CA LEU A 71 13.73 3.47 -1.15
C LEU A 71 12.74 4.54 -0.69
N TYR A 72 12.89 5.07 0.51
CA TYR A 72 12.00 6.10 1.04
C TYR A 72 12.16 7.42 0.31
N LYS A 73 13.39 7.80 -0.06
CA LYS A 73 13.64 8.97 -0.90
C LYS A 73 12.96 8.82 -2.26
N TYR A 74 13.09 7.65 -2.89
CA TYR A 74 12.42 7.36 -4.15
C TYR A 74 10.89 7.46 -4.01
N ILE A 75 10.32 6.81 -3.00
CA ILE A 75 8.87 6.85 -2.73
C ILE A 75 8.39 8.28 -2.48
N ASN A 76 9.15 9.10 -1.74
CA ASN A 76 8.79 10.49 -1.48
C ASN A 76 8.87 11.37 -2.72
N SER A 77 9.73 11.02 -3.68
CA SER A 77 9.84 11.73 -4.96
C SER A 77 8.73 11.39 -5.96
N LEU A 78 7.92 10.36 -5.68
CA LEU A 78 6.78 10.01 -6.52
C LEU A 78 5.69 11.07 -6.39
N ASP A 79 5.43 11.79 -7.48
CA ASP A 79 4.30 12.70 -7.60
C ASP A 79 3.07 11.89 -8.01
N ILE A 80 2.26 11.50 -7.02
CA ILE A 80 1.08 10.67 -7.23
C ILE A 80 -0.08 11.60 -7.60
N GLN A 81 -0.36 11.70 -8.90
CA GLN A 81 -1.51 12.46 -9.37
C GLN A 81 -2.79 11.65 -9.14
N LEU A 82 -3.64 12.14 -8.22
CA LEU A 82 -5.02 11.69 -8.09
C LEU A 82 -5.79 12.20 -9.31
N THR A 83 -6.09 11.32 -10.26
CA THR A 83 -6.91 11.66 -11.42
C THR A 83 -8.33 12.00 -10.96
N LYS A 84 -8.89 13.11 -11.48
CA LYS A 84 -10.22 13.64 -11.12
C LYS A 84 -11.40 12.74 -11.52
N GLU A 85 -11.14 11.59 -12.14
CA GLU A 85 -12.18 10.66 -12.62
C GLU A 85 -12.87 9.88 -11.48
N ASP A 86 -12.35 9.90 -10.25
CA ASP A 86 -12.99 9.29 -9.07
C ASP A 86 -14.05 10.21 -8.38
N LYS A 87 -14.48 11.31 -9.01
CA LYS A 87 -15.36 12.34 -8.38
C LYS A 87 -16.83 12.38 -8.84
N SER A 88 -17.32 11.38 -9.57
CA SER A 88 -18.74 11.27 -9.95
C SER A 88 -19.16 9.82 -9.77
N GLU A 89 -20.10 9.45 -8.91
CA GLU A 89 -21.52 9.84 -8.96
C GLU A 89 -22.16 10.11 -7.58
N ASP A 90 -21.47 9.89 -6.46
CA ASP A 90 -22.11 9.82 -5.12
C ASP A 90 -22.31 11.16 -4.38
N MET A 91 -21.87 12.31 -4.93
CA MET A 91 -22.09 13.63 -4.29
C MET A 91 -23.43 14.31 -4.65
N LEU A 92 -24.19 13.78 -5.60
CA LEU A 92 -25.47 14.36 -6.02
C LEU A 92 -26.65 13.95 -5.11
N ASP A 93 -26.54 12.83 -4.39
CA ASP A 93 -27.58 12.37 -3.45
C ASP A 93 -27.50 13.03 -2.05
N PHE A 94 -26.40 13.72 -1.73
CA PHE A 94 -26.22 14.36 -0.41
C PHE A 94 -26.68 15.82 -0.36
N LEU A 95 -26.77 16.50 -1.51
CA LEU A 95 -27.27 17.88 -1.59
C LEU A 95 -28.68 17.92 -2.19
N GLY A 96 -29.55 17.06 -1.66
CA GLY A 96 -30.96 16.99 -2.04
C GLY A 96 -31.56 18.37 -2.31
N GLU A 97 -32.13 18.51 -3.50
CA GLU A 97 -33.13 19.55 -3.76
C GLU A 97 -34.26 19.48 -2.72
#